data_AF-A0A933VJ59-F1
#
_entry.id   AF-A0A933VJ59-F1
#
_cell.length_a   1.000
_cell.length_b   1.000
_cell.length_c   1.000
_cell.angle_alpha   90.00
_cell.angle_beta   90.00
_cell.angle_gamma   90.00
#
_symmetry.space_group_name_H-M   'P 1'
#
loop_
_entity.id
_entity.type
_entity.pdbx_description
1 polymer ?
#
loop_
_entity_poly.entity_id
_entity_poly.type
_entity_poly.pdbx_seq_one_letter_code
_entity_poly.pdbx_strand_id
1 'polypeptide(L)'
;MSSEPVELDLGAADADITDPDAYTRGVPYATFERLRRTDPVSWWDENGANGMHGSGFWAVTTYDDLLQVSRQVETFSSAQGITLEEIAPDDFAARRNMLEYDPPEHTRYRRLVSKPFSRREVYAYENAIRELARTVVEEALSGPDEIDFVERIAKQLPMRMLGRLLGVPDADGPWLVERGDALLGNFDPEFTDHPVGIADTDEFKHIPFRSPAALELYQYAERQAAQRRAHPTDDVITHLLAPTIDGEQLTEREFKNFFVLLVSAGNDTTRYTMAAGMKALVEHPEQMAELRDSIGRDAAVMDRAVEEILRWATVTMHFR
;
A
#
# COMPACT_ATOMS: atom_id res chain seq x y z
N MET A 1 -18.36 22.06 25.76
CA MET A 1 -18.18 20.73 26.37
C MET A 1 -16.72 20.64 26.77
N SER A 2 -16.44 20.33 28.03
CA SER A 2 -15.07 20.15 28.53
C SER A 2 -14.45 18.97 27.79
N SER A 3 -13.41 19.21 26.98
CA SER A 3 -12.62 18.14 26.37
C SER A 3 -11.77 17.52 27.47
N GLU A 4 -12.25 16.46 28.11
CA GLU A 4 -11.34 15.58 28.81
C GLU A 4 -10.28 15.10 27.80
N PRO A 5 -8.98 15.12 28.16
CA PRO A 5 -7.94 14.65 27.27
C PRO A 5 -8.26 13.21 26.88
N VAL A 6 -8.25 12.92 25.58
CA VAL A 6 -8.41 11.56 25.06
C VAL A 6 -7.24 10.75 25.59
N GLU A 7 -7.50 9.88 26.56
CA GLU A 7 -6.52 8.91 27.04
C GLU A 7 -6.36 7.84 25.95
N LEU A 8 -5.23 7.88 25.24
CA LEU A 8 -4.94 6.92 24.19
C LEU A 8 -4.65 5.56 24.84
N ASP A 9 -5.44 4.54 24.53
CA ASP A 9 -5.09 3.15 24.85
C ASP A 9 -3.86 2.76 24.02
N LEU A 10 -2.71 2.65 24.69
CA LEU A 10 -1.44 2.30 24.05
C LEU A 10 -1.28 0.78 23.86
N GLY A 11 -2.25 -0.03 24.29
CA GLY A 11 -2.20 -1.48 24.23
C GLY A 11 -1.22 -2.11 25.24
N ALA A 12 -0.93 -3.40 25.04
CA ALA A 12 -0.02 -4.15 25.90
C ALA A 12 1.44 -3.71 25.70
N ALA A 13 2.25 -3.83 26.75
CA ALA A 13 3.68 -3.47 26.73
C ALA A 13 4.60 -4.63 26.32
N ASP A 14 4.06 -5.83 26.21
CA ASP A 14 4.72 -7.11 25.93
C ASP A 14 3.98 -7.91 24.85
N ALA A 15 3.24 -7.22 23.97
CA ALA A 15 2.60 -7.85 22.82
C ALA A 15 3.64 -8.50 21.91
N ASP A 16 3.27 -9.63 21.30
CA ASP A 16 4.02 -10.17 20.17
C ASP A 16 3.78 -9.28 18.95
N ILE A 17 4.83 -8.62 18.46
CA ILE A 17 4.72 -7.68 17.32
C ILE A 17 4.50 -8.41 15.99
N THR A 18 4.66 -9.74 15.97
CA THR A 18 4.41 -10.56 14.78
C THR A 18 3.02 -11.16 14.74
N ASP A 19 2.29 -11.16 15.85
CA ASP A 19 0.94 -11.69 15.95
C ASP A 19 -0.08 -10.67 15.41
N PRO A 20 -0.81 -10.96 14.31
CA PRO A 20 -1.85 -10.07 13.81
C PRO A 20 -2.94 -9.76 14.85
N ASP A 21 -3.24 -10.69 15.76
CA ASP A 21 -4.27 -10.51 16.79
C ASP A 21 -3.91 -9.38 17.77
N ALA A 22 -2.61 -9.11 17.95
CA ALA A 22 -2.13 -8.00 18.78
C ALA A 22 -2.53 -6.61 18.25
N TYR A 23 -2.89 -6.51 16.96
CA TYR A 23 -3.25 -5.26 16.28
C TYR A 23 -4.76 -5.03 16.17
N THR A 24 -5.59 -6.00 16.56
CA THR A 24 -7.07 -5.96 16.41
C THR A 24 -7.72 -4.81 17.18
N ARG A 25 -7.07 -4.31 18.24
CA ARG A 25 -7.52 -3.14 19.03
C ARG A 25 -6.72 -1.87 18.73
N GLY A 26 -5.88 -1.89 17.71
CA GLY A 26 -4.93 -0.83 17.38
C GLY A 26 -3.48 -1.28 17.57
N VAL A 27 -2.54 -0.44 17.12
CA VAL A 27 -1.10 -0.71 17.22
C VAL A 27 -0.69 -0.78 18.71
N PRO A 28 0.08 -1.79 19.15
CA PRO A 28 0.55 -1.90 20.54
C PRO A 28 1.68 -0.90 20.82
N TYR A 29 1.36 0.40 20.85
CA TYR A 29 2.32 1.48 21.03
C TYR A 29 3.14 1.36 22.32
N ALA A 30 2.56 0.82 23.40
CA ALA A 30 3.29 0.57 24.65
C ALA A 30 4.42 -0.47 24.47
N THR A 31 4.21 -1.49 23.64
CA THR A 31 5.26 -2.45 23.28
C THR A 31 6.37 -1.77 22.49
N PHE A 32 6.02 -1.00 21.45
CA PHE A 32 7.01 -0.27 20.67
C PHE A 32 7.73 0.82 21.48
N GLU A 33 7.08 1.46 22.45
CA GLU A 33 7.70 2.41 23.37
C GLU A 33 8.73 1.72 24.27
N ARG A 34 8.38 0.56 24.85
CA ARG A 34 9.33 -0.25 25.61
C ARG A 34 10.52 -0.64 24.74
N LEU A 35 10.30 -1.20 23.56
CA LEU A 35 11.37 -1.61 22.64
C LEU A 35 12.31 -0.45 22.32
N ARG A 36 11.78 0.70 21.89
CA ARG A 36 12.59 1.91 21.63
C ARG A 36 13.44 2.34 22.81
N ARG A 37 12.94 2.17 24.04
CA ARG A 37 13.63 2.62 25.27
C ARG A 37 14.65 1.61 25.77
N THR A 38 14.36 0.31 25.68
CA THR A 38 15.14 -0.72 26.39
C THR A 38 15.87 -1.69 25.47
N ASP A 39 15.35 -1.93 24.27
CA ASP A 39 15.86 -2.94 23.35
C ASP A 39 15.54 -2.54 21.88
N PRO A 40 16.13 -1.44 21.38
CA PRO A 40 15.71 -0.80 20.14
C PRO A 40 16.00 -1.61 18.87
N VAL A 41 16.97 -2.53 18.97
CA VAL A 41 17.35 -3.51 17.96
C VAL A 41 17.29 -4.88 18.63
N SER A 42 16.15 -5.55 18.50
CA SER A 42 15.81 -6.77 19.26
C SER A 42 15.66 -7.98 18.34
N TRP A 43 16.09 -9.16 18.78
CA TRP A 43 15.89 -10.39 18.00
C TRP A 43 14.51 -10.99 18.28
N TRP A 44 13.81 -11.40 17.22
CA TRP A 44 12.49 -12.03 17.26
C TRP A 44 12.52 -13.36 16.50
N ASP A 45 12.03 -14.42 17.14
CA ASP A 45 11.97 -15.74 16.54
C ASP A 45 10.70 -15.91 15.68
N GLU A 46 10.85 -16.52 14.51
CA GLU A 46 9.74 -16.91 13.62
C GLU A 46 9.56 -18.44 13.68
N ASN A 47 9.22 -18.96 14.85
CA ASN A 47 9.10 -20.40 15.07
C ASN A 47 7.64 -20.82 15.27
N GLY A 48 7.34 -22.11 15.07
CA GLY A 48 5.95 -22.59 15.11
C GLY A 48 5.17 -22.33 16.41
N ALA A 49 5.79 -21.82 17.48
CA ALA A 49 5.09 -21.39 18.69
C ALA A 49 4.32 -20.08 18.53
N ASN A 50 4.71 -19.17 17.62
CA ASN A 50 3.95 -17.96 17.27
C ASN A 50 3.20 -18.09 15.93
N GLY A 51 3.05 -19.32 15.42
CA GLY A 51 2.36 -19.58 14.16
C GLY A 51 3.13 -19.16 12.92
N MET A 52 4.37 -18.67 13.07
CA MET A 52 5.23 -18.30 11.96
C MET A 52 6.24 -19.40 11.63
N HIS A 53 6.76 -19.31 10.40
CA HIS A 53 7.79 -20.21 9.89
C HIS A 53 8.87 -19.38 9.22
N GLY A 54 10.02 -19.25 9.87
CA GLY A 54 11.16 -18.51 9.34
C GLY A 54 12.42 -18.64 10.20
N SER A 55 13.44 -17.91 9.80
CA SER A 55 14.74 -17.85 10.47
C SER A 55 14.77 -16.87 11.64
N GLY A 56 13.74 -16.05 11.83
CA GLY A 56 13.75 -14.92 12.76
C GLY A 56 14.30 -13.66 12.13
N PHE A 57 14.14 -12.54 12.83
CA PHE A 57 14.58 -11.23 12.36
C PHE A 57 15.01 -10.30 13.49
N TRP A 58 15.75 -9.25 13.13
CA TRP A 58 16.06 -8.13 14.02
C TRP A 58 15.02 -7.03 13.84
N ALA A 59 14.21 -6.76 14.86
CA ALA A 59 13.26 -5.66 14.88
C ALA A 59 13.97 -4.35 15.23
N VAL A 60 13.94 -3.40 14.29
CA VAL A 60 14.50 -2.05 14.46
C VAL A 60 13.36 -1.07 14.72
N THR A 61 13.33 -0.44 15.89
CA THR A 61 12.12 0.26 16.36
C THR A 61 12.28 1.76 16.55
N THR A 62 13.50 2.29 16.51
CA THR A 62 13.77 3.73 16.59
C THR A 62 13.79 4.37 15.20
N TYR A 63 13.42 5.65 15.14
CA TYR A 63 13.41 6.40 13.88
C TYR A 63 14.81 6.51 13.26
N ASP A 64 15.82 6.84 14.07
CA ASP A 64 17.18 7.07 13.57
C ASP A 64 17.80 5.77 13.03
N ASP A 65 17.60 4.64 13.71
CA ASP A 65 18.09 3.34 13.25
C ASP A 65 17.35 2.88 11.99
N LEU A 66 16.02 3.05 11.93
CA LEU A 66 15.23 2.75 10.72
C LEU A 66 15.70 3.60 9.53
N LEU A 67 15.93 4.90 9.74
CA LEU A 67 16.42 5.79 8.70
C LEU A 67 17.83 5.38 8.21
N GLN A 68 18.67 4.88 9.11
CA GLN A 68 19.97 4.33 8.75
C GLN A 68 19.84 3.06 7.91
N VAL A 69 19.02 2.09 8.36
CA VAL A 69 18.75 0.84 7.65
C VAL A 69 18.21 1.12 6.24
N SER A 70 17.21 1.98 6.11
CA SER A 70 16.61 2.33 4.81
C SER A 70 17.57 3.03 3.84
N ARG A 71 18.67 3.64 4.33
CA ARG A 71 19.65 4.35 3.49
C ARG A 71 20.87 3.52 3.12
N GLN A 72 21.22 2.52 3.92
CA GLN A 72 22.41 1.68 3.72
C GLN A 72 22.09 0.43 2.90
N VAL A 73 21.61 0.63 1.67
CA VAL A 73 21.12 -0.44 0.79
C VAL A 73 22.19 -1.47 0.40
N GLU A 74 23.47 -1.12 0.49
CA GLU A 74 24.58 -2.06 0.29
C GLU A 74 24.76 -3.05 1.46
N THR A 75 24.20 -2.72 2.63
CA THR A 75 24.23 -3.56 3.83
C THR A 75 22.87 -4.22 4.09
N PHE A 76 21.78 -3.48 3.93
CA PHE A 76 20.41 -3.93 4.12
C PHE A 76 19.73 -4.06 2.75
N SER A 77 19.88 -5.24 2.16
CA SER A 77 19.42 -5.58 0.81
C SER A 77 17.92 -5.81 0.78
N SER A 78 17.21 -5.22 -0.18
CA SER A 78 15.80 -5.55 -0.47
C SER A 78 15.68 -6.78 -1.39
N ALA A 79 16.79 -7.21 -2.01
CA ALA A 79 16.82 -8.33 -2.95
C ALA A 79 16.75 -9.72 -2.29
N GLN A 80 16.63 -9.79 -0.96
CA GLN A 80 16.38 -11.04 -0.21
C GLN A 80 14.91 -11.21 0.22
N GLY A 81 14.04 -10.27 -0.17
CA GLY A 81 12.64 -10.24 0.25
C GLY A 81 12.39 -9.18 1.31
N ILE A 82 11.24 -8.50 1.19
CA ILE A 82 10.86 -7.35 2.02
C ILE A 82 9.72 -7.64 2.99
N THR A 83 9.25 -8.88 3.03
CA THR A 83 8.18 -9.35 3.92
C THR A 83 8.73 -10.38 4.90
N LEU A 84 7.98 -10.67 5.97
CA LEU A 84 8.34 -11.73 6.92
C LEU A 84 8.19 -13.14 6.32
N GLU A 85 7.42 -13.29 5.24
CA GLU A 85 7.29 -14.56 4.50
C GLU A 85 8.63 -14.97 3.85
N GLU A 86 9.17 -16.12 4.25
CA GLU A 86 10.33 -16.72 3.57
C GLU A 86 9.88 -17.51 2.33
N ILE A 87 10.43 -17.15 1.16
CA ILE A 87 10.00 -17.67 -0.14
C ILE A 87 11.14 -18.46 -0.77
N ALA A 88 10.81 -19.57 -1.43
CA ALA A 88 11.80 -20.34 -2.16
C ALA A 88 12.47 -19.46 -3.25
N PRO A 89 13.79 -19.59 -3.50
CA PRO A 89 14.51 -18.69 -4.41
C PRO A 89 13.92 -18.59 -5.83
N ASP A 90 13.45 -19.69 -6.39
CA ASP A 90 12.85 -19.72 -7.74
C ASP A 90 11.51 -18.98 -7.78
N ASP A 91 10.70 -19.13 -6.73
CA ASP A 91 9.39 -18.47 -6.58
C ASP A 91 9.58 -16.95 -6.37
N PHE A 92 10.54 -16.59 -5.52
CA PHE A 92 10.94 -15.20 -5.29
C PHE A 92 11.39 -14.54 -6.60
N ALA A 93 12.30 -15.18 -7.35
CA ALA A 93 12.78 -14.65 -8.62
C ALA A 93 11.68 -14.49 -9.68
N ALA A 94 10.63 -15.32 -9.63
CA ALA A 94 9.49 -15.24 -10.53
C ALA A 94 8.53 -14.10 -10.18
N ARG A 95 8.22 -13.92 -8.89
CA ARG A 95 7.22 -12.96 -8.40
C ARG A 95 7.78 -11.57 -8.10
N ARG A 96 9.10 -11.44 -7.91
CA ARG A 96 9.70 -10.20 -7.43
C ARG A 96 9.34 -8.98 -8.28
N ASN A 97 9.00 -7.88 -7.62
CA ASN A 97 8.72 -6.60 -8.25
C ASN A 97 9.85 -5.60 -7.97
N MET A 98 9.69 -4.34 -8.40
CA MET A 98 10.77 -3.35 -8.27
C MET A 98 11.22 -3.09 -6.82
N LEU A 99 10.38 -3.36 -5.82
CA LEU A 99 10.70 -3.17 -4.40
C LEU A 99 11.74 -4.18 -3.90
N GLU A 100 11.90 -5.31 -4.60
CA GLU A 100 12.74 -6.45 -4.21
C GLU A 100 14.01 -6.54 -5.08
N TYR A 101 14.52 -5.38 -5.50
CA TYR A 101 15.80 -5.23 -6.20
C TYR A 101 16.67 -4.22 -5.46
N ASP A 102 17.99 -4.41 -5.53
CA ASP A 102 18.98 -3.41 -5.14
C ASP A 102 19.54 -2.68 -6.37
N PRO A 103 20.22 -1.54 -6.20
CA PRO A 103 21.04 -0.97 -7.26
C PRO A 103 22.11 -1.96 -7.75
N PRO A 104 22.43 -2.01 -9.07
CA PRO A 104 21.93 -1.14 -10.13
C PRO A 104 20.58 -1.55 -10.76
N GLU A 105 20.09 -2.76 -10.54
CA GLU A 105 18.86 -3.29 -11.13
C GLU A 105 17.63 -2.47 -10.74
N HIS A 106 17.50 -2.10 -9.46
CA HIS A 106 16.45 -1.21 -8.99
C HIS A 106 16.54 0.16 -9.66
N THR A 107 17.75 0.71 -9.82
CA THR A 107 17.96 2.00 -10.49
C THR A 107 17.48 1.95 -11.94
N ARG A 108 17.80 0.87 -12.66
CA ARG A 108 17.26 0.61 -14.01
C ARG A 108 15.74 0.55 -13.98
N TYR A 109 15.17 -0.30 -13.14
CA TYR A 109 13.73 -0.54 -13.10
C TYR A 109 12.98 0.75 -12.74
N ARG A 110 13.40 1.46 -11.69
CA ARG A 110 12.82 2.74 -11.26
C ARG A 110 12.90 3.80 -12.36
N ARG A 111 13.98 3.86 -13.14
CA ARG A 111 14.08 4.75 -14.31
C ARG A 111 13.01 4.45 -15.37
N LEU A 112 12.71 3.17 -15.62
CA LEU A 112 11.70 2.75 -16.60
C LEU A 112 10.28 3.14 -16.17
N VAL A 113 9.98 3.11 -14.87
CA VAL A 113 8.61 3.27 -14.37
C VAL A 113 8.29 4.63 -13.74
N SER A 114 9.29 5.46 -13.43
CA SER A 114 9.08 6.68 -12.63
C SER A 114 8.49 7.87 -13.36
N LYS A 115 8.64 7.96 -14.69
CA LYS A 115 8.21 9.14 -15.47
C LYS A 115 6.73 9.49 -15.27
N PRO A 116 5.77 8.53 -15.33
CA PRO A 116 4.36 8.82 -15.12
C PRO A 116 4.00 9.28 -13.70
N PHE A 117 4.90 9.05 -12.74
CA PHE A 117 4.75 9.45 -11.34
C PHE A 117 5.60 10.66 -10.98
N SER A 118 6.22 11.33 -11.97
CA SER A 118 6.96 12.56 -11.71
C SER A 118 6.01 13.68 -11.26
N ARG A 119 6.54 14.63 -10.47
CA ARG A 119 5.78 15.76 -9.92
C ARG A 119 4.89 16.44 -10.98
N ARG A 120 5.42 16.65 -12.18
CA ARG A 120 4.70 17.29 -13.30
C ARG A 120 3.49 16.46 -13.76
N GLU A 121 3.69 15.15 -13.95
CA GLU A 121 2.60 14.26 -14.38
C GLU A 121 1.52 14.14 -13.31
N VAL A 122 1.91 14.02 -12.03
CA VAL A 122 0.94 13.95 -10.92
C VAL A 122 0.08 15.22 -10.83
N TYR A 123 0.68 16.41 -10.97
CA TYR A 123 -0.11 17.67 -10.99
C TYR A 123 -1.05 17.76 -12.19
N ALA A 124 -0.75 17.12 -13.32
CA ALA A 124 -1.66 17.11 -14.46
C ALA A 124 -2.99 16.39 -14.13
N TYR A 125 -2.98 15.47 -13.16
CA TYR A 125 -4.17 14.77 -12.69
C TYR A 125 -4.94 15.51 -11.60
N GLU A 126 -4.47 16.65 -11.07
CA GLU A 126 -5.12 17.32 -9.93
C GLU A 126 -6.61 17.61 -10.16
N ASN A 127 -6.95 18.14 -11.34
CA ASN A 127 -8.34 18.42 -11.69
C ASN A 127 -9.19 17.15 -11.77
N ALA A 128 -8.65 16.07 -12.34
CA ALA A 128 -9.35 14.79 -12.45
C ALA A 128 -9.57 14.14 -11.07
N ILE A 129 -8.57 14.23 -10.18
CA ILE A 129 -8.66 13.78 -8.79
C ILE A 129 -9.71 14.59 -8.03
N ARG A 130 -9.69 15.92 -8.17
CA ARG A 130 -10.63 16.82 -7.51
C ARG A 130 -12.07 16.56 -7.96
N GLU A 131 -12.27 16.33 -9.25
CA GLU A 131 -13.58 15.97 -9.79
C GLU A 131 -14.06 14.63 -9.24
N LEU A 132 -13.21 13.61 -9.31
CA LEU A 132 -13.53 12.28 -8.80
C LEU A 132 -13.84 12.30 -7.29
N ALA A 133 -13.04 13.00 -6.50
CA ALA A 133 -13.26 13.15 -5.06
C ALA A 133 -14.62 13.80 -4.78
N ARG A 134 -15.01 14.83 -5.55
CA ARG A 134 -16.32 15.46 -5.41
C ARG A 134 -17.44 14.49 -5.76
N THR A 135 -17.34 13.78 -6.89
CA THR A 135 -18.33 12.78 -7.30
C THR A 135 -18.49 11.69 -6.24
N VAL A 136 -17.39 11.14 -5.70
CA VAL A 136 -17.43 10.12 -4.65
C VAL A 136 -18.11 10.64 -3.39
N VAL A 137 -17.80 11.88 -2.97
CA VAL A 137 -18.47 12.49 -1.80
C VAL A 137 -19.95 12.75 -2.07
N GLU A 138 -20.31 13.27 -3.24
CA GLU A 138 -21.71 13.49 -3.64
C GLU A 138 -22.52 12.17 -3.70
N GLU A 139 -21.95 11.12 -4.28
CA GLU A 139 -22.54 9.77 -4.30
C GLU A 139 -22.74 9.23 -2.88
N ALA A 140 -21.74 9.42 -2.00
CA ALA A 140 -21.81 8.99 -0.61
C ALA A 140 -22.92 9.72 0.16
N LEU A 141 -23.03 11.04 0.00
CA LEU A 141 -24.01 11.90 0.67
C LEU A 141 -25.42 11.87 0.06
N SER A 142 -25.59 11.31 -1.14
CA SER A 142 -26.92 11.16 -1.77
C SER A 142 -27.82 10.12 -1.10
N GLY A 143 -27.25 9.32 -0.20
CA GLY A 143 -27.90 8.20 0.49
C GLY A 143 -28.36 8.55 1.91
N PRO A 144 -28.21 7.62 2.88
CA PRO A 144 -28.58 7.85 4.28
C PRO A 144 -27.68 8.90 4.97
N ASP A 145 -28.19 9.48 6.06
CA ASP A 145 -27.44 10.45 6.90
C ASP A 145 -26.22 9.83 7.60
N GLU A 146 -26.21 8.50 7.76
CA GLU A 146 -25.11 7.73 8.32
C GLU A 146 -24.54 6.80 7.24
N ILE A 147 -23.23 6.88 7.03
CA ILE A 147 -22.53 6.10 6.01
C ILE A 147 -21.33 5.38 6.61
N ASP A 148 -21.03 4.21 6.07
CA ASP A 148 -19.70 3.62 6.21
C ASP A 148 -18.73 4.42 5.33
N PHE A 149 -17.85 5.20 5.98
CA PHE A 149 -16.85 6.02 5.30
C PHE A 149 -15.87 5.19 4.48
N VAL A 150 -15.52 3.98 4.94
CA VAL A 150 -14.60 3.09 4.23
C VAL A 150 -15.23 2.61 2.93
N GLU A 151 -16.43 2.04 3.01
CA GLU A 151 -17.13 1.50 1.85
C GLU A 151 -17.50 2.57 0.82
N ARG A 152 -18.02 3.71 1.30
CA ARG A 152 -18.61 4.74 0.44
C ARG A 152 -17.59 5.74 -0.11
N ILE A 153 -16.45 5.94 0.58
CA ILE A 153 -15.46 6.96 0.19
C ILE A 153 -14.06 6.37 0.05
N ALA A 154 -13.50 5.80 1.12
CA ALA A 154 -12.08 5.42 1.15
C ALA A 154 -11.72 4.27 0.18
N LYS A 155 -12.64 3.32 -0.04
CA LYS A 155 -12.48 2.26 -1.06
C LYS A 155 -12.64 2.77 -2.49
N GLN A 156 -13.44 3.81 -2.69
CA GLN A 156 -13.84 4.26 -4.04
C GLN A 156 -12.79 5.14 -4.70
N LEU A 157 -12.24 6.10 -3.96
CA LEU A 157 -11.38 7.14 -4.56
C LEU A 157 -10.04 6.59 -5.10
N PRO A 158 -9.24 5.82 -4.34
CA PRO A 158 -7.92 5.38 -4.81
C PRO A 158 -8.02 4.47 -6.04
N MET A 159 -8.91 3.48 -6.03
CA MET A 159 -9.01 2.54 -7.15
C MET A 159 -9.58 3.16 -8.42
N ARG A 160 -10.61 4.02 -8.31
CA ARG A 160 -11.13 4.76 -9.48
C ARG A 160 -10.06 5.68 -10.06
N MET A 161 -9.24 6.30 -9.21
CA MET A 161 -8.12 7.13 -9.67
C MET A 161 -7.03 6.29 -10.33
N LEU A 162 -6.68 5.14 -9.74
CA LEU A 162 -5.71 4.22 -10.33
C LEU A 162 -6.18 3.74 -11.70
N GLY A 163 -7.46 3.39 -11.85
CA GLY A 163 -8.04 3.02 -13.13
C GLY A 163 -7.87 4.11 -14.20
N ARG A 164 -8.21 5.36 -13.86
CA ARG A 164 -8.02 6.51 -14.75
C ARG A 164 -6.56 6.74 -15.13
N LEU A 165 -5.63 6.58 -14.17
CA LEU A 165 -4.19 6.72 -14.39
C LEU A 165 -3.66 5.61 -15.32
N LEU A 166 -4.13 4.37 -15.15
CA LEU A 166 -3.82 3.25 -16.04
C LEU A 166 -4.53 3.34 -17.40
N GLY A 167 -5.49 4.26 -17.55
CA GLY A 167 -6.31 4.41 -18.75
C GLY A 167 -7.34 3.29 -18.93
N VAL A 168 -7.64 2.52 -17.89
CA VAL A 168 -8.61 1.43 -17.98
C VAL A 168 -10.04 1.95 -17.93
N PRO A 169 -11.02 1.22 -18.49
CA PRO A 169 -12.42 1.62 -18.41
C PRO A 169 -12.90 1.77 -16.95
N ASP A 170 -13.65 2.83 -16.65
CA ASP A 170 -14.24 3.04 -15.32
C ASP A 170 -15.11 1.84 -14.87
N ALA A 171 -15.70 1.10 -15.81
CA ALA A 171 -16.48 -0.11 -15.56
C ALA A 171 -15.67 -1.27 -14.96
N ASP A 172 -14.36 -1.29 -15.17
CA ASP A 172 -13.46 -2.32 -14.62
C ASP A 172 -13.04 -1.98 -13.17
N GLY A 173 -13.31 -0.76 -12.69
CA GLY A 173 -12.91 -0.26 -11.38
C GLY A 173 -13.35 -1.17 -10.22
N PRO A 174 -14.64 -1.55 -10.09
CA PRO A 174 -15.10 -2.45 -9.03
C PRO A 174 -14.38 -3.81 -9.03
N TRP A 175 -14.12 -4.37 -10.22
CA TRP A 175 -13.36 -5.62 -10.34
C TRP A 175 -11.91 -5.43 -9.92
N LEU A 176 -11.27 -4.31 -10.27
CA LEU A 176 -9.91 -4.00 -9.80
C LEU A 176 -9.85 -3.85 -8.28
N VAL A 177 -10.87 -3.24 -7.63
CA VAL A 177 -10.98 -3.20 -6.15
C VAL A 177 -11.01 -4.62 -5.60
N GLU A 178 -11.92 -5.45 -6.11
CA GLU A 178 -12.10 -6.84 -5.65
C GLU A 178 -10.81 -7.67 -5.81
N ARG A 179 -10.09 -7.52 -6.92
CA ARG A 179 -8.79 -8.19 -7.11
C ARG A 179 -7.70 -7.61 -6.22
N GLY A 180 -7.66 -6.30 -6.00
CA GLY A 180 -6.72 -5.65 -5.08
C GLY A 180 -6.89 -6.14 -3.64
N ASP A 181 -8.15 -6.21 -3.17
CA ASP A 181 -8.51 -6.73 -1.85
C ASP A 181 -8.12 -8.22 -1.73
N ALA A 182 -8.44 -9.04 -2.73
CA ALA A 182 -8.10 -10.48 -2.74
C ALA A 182 -6.59 -10.77 -2.82
N LEU A 183 -5.76 -9.83 -3.33
CA LEU A 183 -4.31 -9.97 -3.32
C LEU A 183 -3.73 -9.81 -1.92
N LEU A 184 -4.15 -8.76 -1.21
CA LEU A 184 -3.59 -8.40 0.10
C LEU A 184 -4.24 -9.19 1.23
N GLY A 185 -5.53 -9.49 1.10
CA GLY A 185 -6.28 -10.37 1.99
C GLY A 185 -6.07 -11.86 1.69
N ASN A 186 -5.06 -12.27 0.91
CA ASN A 186 -4.89 -13.67 0.50
C ASN A 186 -4.52 -14.63 1.65
N PHE A 187 -4.51 -14.16 2.90
CA PHE A 187 -4.34 -14.96 4.12
C PHE A 187 -5.65 -15.10 4.91
N ASP A 188 -6.71 -14.42 4.47
CA ASP A 188 -7.98 -14.28 5.17
C ASP A 188 -9.12 -14.90 4.33
N PRO A 189 -9.85 -15.90 4.87
CA PRO A 189 -10.95 -16.54 4.16
C PRO A 189 -12.14 -15.61 3.85
N GLU A 190 -12.22 -14.41 4.42
CA GLU A 190 -13.23 -13.41 4.03
C GLU A 190 -12.96 -12.81 2.64
N PHE A 191 -11.69 -12.78 2.21
CA PHE A 191 -11.26 -12.11 0.99
C PHE A 191 -10.89 -13.06 -0.15
N THR A 192 -10.68 -14.35 0.13
CA THR A 192 -10.27 -15.35 -0.86
C THR A 192 -10.75 -16.76 -0.51
N ASP A 193 -11.05 -17.56 -1.53
CA ASP A 193 -11.27 -19.01 -1.39
C ASP A 193 -9.95 -19.80 -1.28
N HIS A 194 -8.81 -19.11 -1.43
CA HIS A 194 -7.46 -19.70 -1.42
C HIS A 194 -6.53 -19.07 -0.34
N PRO A 195 -6.95 -19.03 0.93
CA PRO A 195 -6.15 -18.40 1.99
C PRO A 195 -4.82 -19.14 2.20
N VAL A 196 -3.70 -18.44 2.05
CA VAL A 196 -2.34 -18.94 2.31
C VAL A 196 -2.22 -19.36 3.77
N GLY A 197 -1.68 -20.56 4.00
CA GLY A 197 -1.59 -21.16 5.34
C GLY A 197 -2.82 -21.99 5.74
N ILE A 198 -3.92 -21.90 5.00
CA ILE A 198 -5.16 -22.66 5.25
C ILE A 198 -5.48 -23.60 4.07
N ALA A 199 -5.37 -23.12 2.83
CA ALA A 199 -5.61 -23.88 1.61
C ALA A 199 -4.29 -24.22 0.88
N ASP A 200 -4.34 -25.24 0.02
CA ASP A 200 -3.24 -25.54 -0.91
C ASP A 200 -3.22 -24.47 -2.01
N THR A 201 -2.12 -23.72 -2.06
CA THR A 201 -1.89 -22.62 -3.02
C THR A 201 -0.62 -22.84 -3.83
N ASP A 202 -0.11 -24.08 -3.89
CA ASP A 202 1.16 -24.39 -4.59
C ASP A 202 1.10 -24.10 -6.09
N GLU A 203 -0.09 -24.15 -6.72
CA GLU A 203 -0.29 -23.74 -8.11
C GLU A 203 0.09 -22.26 -8.33
N PHE A 204 -0.09 -21.41 -7.32
CA PHE A 204 0.11 -19.97 -7.41
C PHE A 204 1.46 -19.50 -6.84
N LYS A 205 2.34 -20.41 -6.40
CA LYS A 205 3.60 -20.03 -5.72
C LYS A 205 4.53 -19.13 -6.55
N HIS A 206 4.45 -19.22 -7.88
CA HIS A 206 5.27 -18.46 -8.82
C HIS A 206 4.72 -17.08 -9.18
N ILE A 207 3.54 -16.72 -8.69
CA ILE A 207 2.89 -15.43 -8.95
C ILE A 207 2.75 -14.61 -7.65
N PRO A 208 2.64 -13.27 -7.74
CA PRO A 208 2.53 -12.40 -6.58
C PRO A 208 1.46 -12.85 -5.59
N PHE A 209 1.78 -12.73 -4.31
CA PHE A 209 0.88 -13.05 -3.18
C PHE A 209 0.37 -14.51 -3.12
N ARG A 210 0.89 -15.42 -3.97
CA ARG A 210 0.35 -16.79 -4.12
C ARG A 210 -1.16 -16.81 -4.38
N SER A 211 -1.65 -15.80 -5.11
CA SER A 211 -3.08 -15.52 -5.23
C SER A 211 -3.58 -15.74 -6.66
N PRO A 212 -4.75 -16.39 -6.87
CA PRO A 212 -5.40 -16.45 -8.18
C PRO A 212 -5.72 -15.06 -8.75
N ALA A 213 -5.96 -14.06 -7.89
CA ALA A 213 -6.20 -12.69 -8.31
C ALA A 213 -5.00 -12.11 -9.08
N ALA A 214 -3.76 -12.52 -8.75
CA ALA A 214 -2.57 -12.10 -9.47
C ALA A 214 -2.56 -12.64 -10.91
N LEU A 215 -3.02 -13.89 -11.11
CA LEU A 215 -3.12 -14.47 -12.45
C LEU A 215 -4.15 -13.74 -13.30
N GLU A 216 -5.31 -13.42 -12.74
CA GLU A 216 -6.34 -12.65 -13.46
C GLU A 216 -5.86 -11.24 -13.81
N LEU A 217 -5.16 -10.58 -12.89
CA LEU A 217 -4.53 -9.28 -13.14
C LEU A 217 -3.41 -9.36 -14.19
N TYR A 218 -2.66 -10.46 -14.26
CA TYR A 218 -1.69 -10.68 -15.35
C TYR A 218 -2.38 -10.76 -16.70
N GLN A 219 -3.42 -11.58 -16.82
CA GLN A 219 -4.20 -11.70 -18.06
C GLN A 219 -4.84 -10.36 -18.43
N TYR A 220 -5.30 -9.59 -17.44
CA TYR A 220 -5.83 -8.26 -17.67
C TYR A 220 -4.73 -7.30 -18.18
N ALA A 221 -3.57 -7.28 -17.53
CA ALA A 221 -2.42 -6.48 -17.95
C ALA A 221 -1.98 -6.82 -19.38
N GLU A 222 -1.97 -8.09 -19.76
CA GLU A 222 -1.69 -8.53 -21.14
C GLU A 222 -2.68 -7.94 -22.14
N ARG A 223 -3.98 -8.02 -21.84
CA ARG A 223 -5.02 -7.45 -22.71
C ARG A 223 -4.87 -5.95 -22.85
N GLN A 224 -4.66 -5.24 -21.75
CA GLN A 224 -4.45 -3.78 -21.79
C GLN A 224 -3.18 -3.45 -22.59
N ALA A 225 -2.08 -4.17 -22.39
CA ALA A 225 -0.84 -3.95 -23.13
C ALA A 225 -1.00 -4.20 -24.63
N ALA A 226 -1.73 -5.26 -25.03
CA ALA A 226 -2.03 -5.52 -26.43
C ALA A 226 -2.84 -4.38 -27.06
N GLN A 227 -3.84 -3.85 -26.34
CA GLN A 227 -4.61 -2.70 -26.80
C GLN A 227 -3.74 -1.45 -27.01
N ARG A 228 -2.83 -1.13 -26.07
CA ARG A 228 -1.95 0.05 -26.16
C ARG A 228 -0.88 -0.08 -27.22
N ARG A 229 -0.40 -1.30 -27.49
CA ARG A 229 0.51 -1.56 -28.62
C ARG A 229 -0.17 -1.32 -29.97
N ALA A 230 -1.46 -1.63 -30.08
CA ALA A 230 -2.22 -1.40 -31.30
C ALA A 230 -2.72 0.06 -31.42
N HIS A 231 -3.12 0.67 -30.31
CA HIS A 231 -3.66 2.02 -30.22
C HIS A 231 -3.13 2.73 -28.97
N PRO A 232 -1.94 3.37 -29.04
CA PRO A 232 -1.37 4.08 -27.90
C PRO A 232 -2.26 5.22 -27.43
N THR A 233 -2.35 5.38 -26.11
CA THR A 233 -3.09 6.42 -25.40
C THR A 233 -2.13 7.24 -24.52
N ASP A 234 -2.56 8.35 -23.95
CA ASP A 234 -1.73 9.11 -23.00
C ASP A 234 -1.99 8.63 -21.56
N ASP A 235 -1.75 7.34 -21.31
CA ASP A 235 -1.93 6.68 -20.02
C ASP A 235 -0.65 6.00 -19.53
N VAL A 236 -0.64 5.62 -18.25
CA VAL A 236 0.54 5.01 -17.64
C VAL A 236 0.92 3.69 -18.29
N ILE A 237 -0.03 2.89 -18.77
CA ILE A 237 0.30 1.63 -19.45
C ILE A 237 1.07 1.93 -20.74
N THR A 238 0.66 2.91 -21.54
CA THR A 238 1.41 3.32 -22.74
C THR A 238 2.82 3.78 -22.38
N HIS A 239 2.98 4.60 -21.34
CA HIS A 239 4.30 5.07 -20.91
C HIS A 239 5.20 3.92 -20.41
N LEU A 240 4.64 2.93 -19.71
CA LEU A 240 5.39 1.75 -19.22
C LEU A 240 5.83 0.80 -20.34
N LEU A 241 5.06 0.74 -21.44
CA LEU A 241 5.38 -0.09 -22.60
C LEU A 241 6.36 0.59 -23.57
N ALA A 242 6.52 1.92 -23.46
CA ALA A 242 7.39 2.68 -24.33
C ALA A 242 8.88 2.43 -23.97
N PRO A 243 9.77 2.29 -24.96
CA PRO A 243 11.19 2.27 -24.69
C PRO A 243 11.68 3.65 -24.23
N THR A 244 12.71 3.64 -23.40
CA THR A 244 13.50 4.82 -23.06
C THR A 244 14.29 5.33 -24.27
N ILE A 245 14.91 6.51 -24.13
CA ILE A 245 15.79 7.10 -25.15
C ILE A 245 16.94 6.15 -25.53
N ASP A 246 17.42 5.35 -24.58
CA ASP A 246 18.50 4.38 -24.79
C ASP A 246 17.99 3.03 -25.34
N GLY A 247 16.69 2.91 -25.64
CA GLY A 247 16.07 1.70 -26.17
C GLY A 247 15.72 0.63 -25.13
N GLU A 248 15.99 0.88 -23.83
CA GLU A 248 15.57 -0.03 -22.76
C GLU A 248 14.07 0.05 -22.52
N GLN A 249 13.46 -1.09 -22.23
CA GLN A 249 12.04 -1.22 -21.91
C GLN A 249 11.84 -2.29 -20.83
N LEU A 250 10.67 -2.31 -20.21
CA LEU A 250 10.26 -3.41 -19.34
C LEU A 250 10.14 -4.69 -20.14
N THR A 251 10.63 -5.80 -19.58
CA THR A 251 10.23 -7.12 -20.04
C THR A 251 8.74 -7.34 -19.76
N GLU A 252 8.13 -8.31 -20.44
CA GLU A 252 6.72 -8.64 -20.21
C GLU A 252 6.43 -9.03 -18.77
N ARG A 253 7.35 -9.77 -18.12
CA ARG A 253 7.22 -10.14 -16.71
C ARG A 253 7.39 -8.93 -15.78
N GLU A 254 8.39 -8.07 -16.02
CA GLU A 254 8.53 -6.84 -15.24
C GLU A 254 7.25 -5.99 -15.34
N PHE A 255 6.71 -5.79 -16.54
CA PHE A 255 5.46 -5.06 -16.72
C PHE A 255 4.28 -5.68 -15.93
N LYS A 256 4.10 -7.00 -15.98
CA LYS A 256 3.03 -7.69 -15.23
C LYS A 256 3.21 -7.58 -13.72
N ASN A 257 4.42 -7.82 -13.22
CA ASN A 257 4.74 -7.71 -11.79
C ASN A 257 4.53 -6.27 -11.31
N PHE A 258 4.91 -5.27 -12.11
CA PHE A 258 4.69 -3.86 -11.79
C PHE A 258 3.21 -3.45 -11.86
N PHE A 259 2.44 -4.01 -12.80
CA PHE A 259 0.99 -3.77 -12.86
C PHE A 259 0.29 -4.27 -11.60
N VAL A 260 0.61 -5.48 -11.14
CA VAL A 260 0.09 -6.03 -9.87
C VAL A 260 0.55 -5.20 -8.67
N LEU A 261 1.79 -4.72 -8.67
CA LEU A 261 2.27 -3.78 -7.65
C LEU A 261 1.45 -2.48 -7.62
N LEU A 262 1.11 -1.90 -8.78
CA LEU A 262 0.31 -0.68 -8.82
C LEU A 262 -1.10 -0.88 -8.25
N VAL A 263 -1.74 -2.01 -8.58
CA VAL A 263 -3.09 -2.37 -8.08
C VAL A 263 -3.09 -2.57 -6.58
N SER A 264 -2.11 -3.29 -6.04
CA SER A 264 -2.00 -3.54 -4.59
C SER A 264 -1.53 -2.30 -3.82
N ALA A 265 -0.38 -1.72 -4.18
CA ALA A 265 0.23 -0.63 -3.42
C ALA A 265 -0.53 0.70 -3.51
N GLY A 266 -1.18 0.98 -4.65
CA GLY A 266 -1.90 2.24 -4.89
C GLY A 266 -3.28 2.32 -4.24
N ASN A 267 -3.87 1.16 -3.90
CA ASN A 267 -5.22 1.09 -3.36
C ASN A 267 -5.24 1.23 -1.83
N ASP A 268 -4.67 0.23 -1.16
CA ASP A 268 -4.87 0.00 0.27
C ASP A 268 -4.20 1.05 1.14
N THR A 269 -2.98 1.43 0.80
CA THR A 269 -2.23 2.44 1.57
C THR A 269 -3.00 3.77 1.63
N THR A 270 -3.51 4.24 0.49
CA THR A 270 -4.31 5.46 0.41
C THR A 270 -5.65 5.28 1.11
N ARG A 271 -6.34 4.15 0.90
CA ARG A 271 -7.62 3.83 1.58
C ARG A 271 -7.48 3.89 3.09
N TYR A 272 -6.51 3.17 3.65
CA TYR A 272 -6.30 3.10 5.10
C TYR A 272 -5.88 4.46 5.66
N THR A 273 -5.09 5.24 4.90
CA THR A 273 -4.71 6.60 5.31
C THR A 273 -5.93 7.51 5.39
N MET A 274 -6.84 7.43 4.41
CA MET A 274 -8.10 8.19 4.44
C MET A 274 -9.00 7.77 5.61
N ALA A 275 -9.14 6.46 5.86
CA ALA A 275 -9.94 5.94 6.95
C ALA A 275 -9.40 6.35 8.33
N ALA A 276 -8.09 6.17 8.55
CA ALA A 276 -7.40 6.55 9.78
C ALA A 276 -7.43 8.07 9.99
N GLY A 277 -7.23 8.85 8.93
CA GLY A 277 -7.31 10.31 8.97
C GLY A 277 -8.71 10.80 9.35
N MET A 278 -9.77 10.24 8.76
CA MET A 278 -11.14 10.58 9.12
C MET A 278 -11.45 10.20 10.58
N LYS A 279 -11.06 9.01 11.00
CA LYS A 279 -11.21 8.56 12.40
C LYS A 279 -10.51 9.54 13.36
N ALA A 280 -9.26 9.89 13.08
CA ALA A 280 -8.50 10.84 13.90
C ALA A 280 -9.18 12.22 13.98
N LEU A 281 -9.68 12.75 12.85
CA LEU A 281 -10.39 14.03 12.87
C LEU A 281 -11.72 13.97 13.64
N VAL A 282 -12.41 12.82 13.64
CA VAL A 282 -13.63 12.62 14.45
C VAL A 282 -13.30 12.54 15.95
N GLU A 283 -12.19 11.90 16.31
CA GLU A 283 -11.71 11.78 17.69
C GLU A 283 -11.10 13.08 18.23
N HIS A 284 -10.66 13.98 17.34
CA HIS A 284 -10.07 15.29 17.64
C HIS A 284 -10.88 16.44 17.01
N PRO A 285 -12.09 16.75 17.54
CA PRO A 285 -13.02 17.70 16.93
C PRO A 285 -12.46 19.13 16.84
N GLU A 286 -11.52 19.51 17.70
CA GLU A 286 -10.80 20.78 17.63
C GLU A 286 -9.90 20.87 16.38
N GLN A 287 -9.21 19.78 16.03
CA GLN A 287 -8.37 19.70 14.83
C GLN A 287 -9.25 19.69 13.57
N MET A 288 -10.39 18.98 13.62
CA MET A 288 -11.39 19.03 12.55
C MET A 288 -11.94 20.45 12.34
N ALA A 289 -12.20 21.19 13.42
CA ALA A 289 -12.68 22.57 13.33
C ALA A 289 -11.62 23.49 12.71
N GLU A 290 -10.36 23.41 13.17
CA GLU A 290 -9.24 24.17 12.61
C GLU A 290 -9.04 23.87 11.11
N LEU A 291 -9.08 22.60 10.72
CA LEU A 291 -8.93 22.19 9.33
C LEU A 291 -10.09 22.69 8.46
N ARG A 292 -11.35 22.62 8.94
CA ARG A 292 -12.50 23.18 8.22
C ARG A 292 -12.38 24.69 8.07
N ASP A 293 -11.93 25.36 9.12
CA ASP A 293 -11.72 26.80 9.09
C ASP A 293 -10.63 27.19 8.10
N SER A 294 -9.58 26.39 7.91
CA SER A 294 -8.50 26.75 6.98
C SER A 294 -8.90 26.67 5.49
N ILE A 295 -9.96 25.95 5.14
CA ILE A 295 -10.39 25.73 3.74
C ILE A 295 -10.62 27.07 3.02
N GLY A 296 -9.86 27.30 1.93
CA GLY A 296 -9.92 28.52 1.12
C GLY A 296 -9.26 29.76 1.76
N ARG A 297 -8.73 29.63 2.99
CA ARG A 297 -8.06 30.71 3.74
C ARG A 297 -6.56 30.48 3.90
N ASP A 298 -6.14 29.27 4.23
CA ASP A 298 -4.74 28.92 4.46
C ASP A 298 -4.43 27.50 3.95
N ALA A 299 -3.81 27.41 2.77
CA ALA A 299 -3.42 26.13 2.18
C ALA A 299 -2.32 25.41 2.99
N ALA A 300 -1.50 26.14 3.74
CA ALA A 300 -0.40 25.54 4.50
C ALA A 300 -0.89 24.74 5.72
N VAL A 301 -2.12 24.99 6.20
CA VAL A 301 -2.76 24.13 7.20
C VAL A 301 -3.14 22.78 6.59
N MET A 302 -3.69 22.78 5.37
CA MET A 302 -4.04 21.54 4.67
C MET A 302 -2.80 20.70 4.40
N ASP A 303 -1.72 21.30 3.91
CA ASP A 303 -0.46 20.58 3.65
C ASP A 303 0.08 19.91 4.92
N ARG A 304 0.08 20.63 6.06
CA ARG A 304 0.51 20.07 7.35
C ARG A 304 -0.41 18.98 7.87
N ALA A 305 -1.72 19.12 7.68
CA ALA A 305 -2.69 18.12 8.08
C ALA A 305 -2.51 16.81 7.29
N VAL A 306 -2.20 16.88 5.99
CA VAL A 306 -1.89 15.71 5.17
C VAL A 306 -0.65 14.97 5.71
N GLU A 307 0.44 15.68 5.99
CA GLU A 307 1.66 15.07 6.56
C GLU A 307 1.40 14.44 7.94
N GLU A 308 0.61 15.10 8.79
CA GLU A 308 0.26 14.58 10.12
C GLU A 308 -0.67 13.36 10.02
N ILE A 309 -1.61 13.33 9.07
CA ILE A 309 -2.45 12.16 8.80
C ILE A 309 -1.58 10.99 8.31
N LEU A 310 -0.60 11.23 7.43
CA LEU A 310 0.34 10.19 6.97
C LEU A 310 1.13 9.62 8.15
N ARG A 311 1.66 10.48 9.03
CA ARG A 311 2.37 10.09 10.26
C ARG A 311 1.46 9.34 11.23
N TRP A 312 0.22 9.79 11.40
CA TRP A 312 -0.74 9.19 12.34
C TRP A 312 -1.20 7.82 11.85
N ALA A 313 -1.51 7.70 10.56
CA ALA A 313 -2.03 6.47 9.97
C ALA A 313 -0.98 5.36 9.88
N THR A 314 0.25 5.68 9.45
CA THR A 314 1.39 4.74 9.29
C THR A 314 0.93 3.35 8.81
N VAL A 315 0.28 3.34 7.63
CA VAL A 315 -0.46 2.17 7.11
C VAL A 315 0.45 1.02 6.65
N THR A 316 1.73 1.29 6.43
CA THR A 316 2.75 0.29 6.17
C THR A 316 3.60 0.15 7.42
N MET A 317 3.29 -0.88 8.22
CA MET A 317 3.87 -1.03 9.55
C MET A 317 5.28 -1.64 9.55
N HIS A 318 5.60 -2.49 8.56
CA HIS A 318 6.91 -3.12 8.48
C HIS A 318 7.31 -3.45 7.03
N PHE A 319 8.63 -3.49 6.83
CA PHE A 319 9.33 -4.18 5.77
C PHE A 319 10.51 -4.94 6.39
N ARG A 320 10.97 -5.99 5.71
CA ARG A 320 12.20 -6.73 6.01
C ARG A 320 13.35 -6.24 5.12
#